data_AF-A0A7Y4X3Y5-F1
#
_entry.id   AF-A0A7Y4X3Y5-F1
#
_cell.length_a   1.000
_cell.length_b   1.000
_cell.length_c   1.000
_cell.angle_alpha   90.00
_cell.angle_beta   90.00
_cell.angle_gamma   90.00
#
_symmetry.space_group_name_H-M   'P 1'
#
loop_
_entity.id
_entity.type
_entity.pdbx_description
1 polymer ?
#
loop_
_entity_poly.entity_id
_entity_poly.type
_entity_poly.pdbx_seq_one_letter_code
_entity_poly.pdbx_strand_id
1 'polypeptide(L)'
;MTLTLLALFIFVGTGIVALCGGSARWATIVGAGGVVIGSLLGLAAAVPVLLGGARLSLHLPWEVPYGSFAVALDPLSAWFLLPL
;
A
#
# COMPACT_ATOMS: atom_id res chain seq x y z
N MET A 1 -9.82 1.07 3.90
CA MET A 1 -9.24 0.07 2.96
C MET A 1 -8.84 0.68 1.63
N THR A 2 -9.68 1.54 1.02
CA THR A 2 -9.39 2.20 -0.26
C THR A 2 -8.01 2.85 -0.32
N LEU A 3 -7.65 3.70 0.65
CA LEU A 3 -6.35 4.39 0.68
C LEU A 3 -5.16 3.43 0.79
N THR A 4 -5.26 2.41 1.64
CA THR A 4 -4.22 1.38 1.81
C THR A 4 -3.98 0.61 0.51
N LEU A 5 -5.04 0.22 -0.19
CA LEU A 5 -4.94 -0.47 -1.48
C LEU A 5 -4.37 0.45 -2.55
N LEU A 6 -4.77 1.72 -2.57
CA LEU A 6 -4.25 2.70 -3.52
C LEU A 6 -2.74 2.91 -3.31
N ALA A 7 -2.28 3.02 -2.07
CA ALA A 7 -0.86 3.06 -1.74
C ALA A 7 -0.10 1.84 -2.29
N LEU A 8 -0.62 0.64 -2.05
CA LEU A 8 -0.05 -0.61 -2.57
C LEU A 8 0.02 -0.63 -4.10
N PHE A 9 -1.06 -0.23 -4.77
CA PHE A 9 -1.09 -0.14 -6.25
C PHE A 9 -0.12 0.91 -6.78
N ILE A 10 0.08 2.03 -6.08
CA ILE A 10 1.08 3.03 -6.47
C ILE A 10 2.49 2.45 -6.33
N PHE A 11 2.82 1.79 -5.22
CA PHE A 11 4.15 1.17 -5.05
C PHE A 11 4.45 0.15 -6.16
N VAL A 12 3.52 -0.76 -6.42
CA VAL A 12 3.69 -1.77 -7.48
C VAL A 12 3.70 -1.13 -8.86
N GLY A 13 2.75 -0.24 -9.14
CA GLY A 13 2.58 0.40 -10.44
C GLY A 13 3.79 1.26 -10.81
N THR A 14 4.28 2.07 -9.89
CA THR A 14 5.49 2.89 -10.11
C THR A 14 6.74 2.02 -10.24
N GLY A 15 6.85 0.92 -9.49
CA GLY A 15 7.91 -0.07 -9.69
C GLY A 15 7.92 -0.64 -11.11
N ILE A 16 6.76 -1.05 -11.63
CA ILE A 16 6.63 -1.55 -13.01
C ILE A 16 6.98 -0.45 -14.03
N VAL A 17 6.45 0.76 -13.86
CA VAL A 17 6.72 1.89 -14.77
C VAL A 17 8.20 2.29 -14.74
N ALA A 18 8.86 2.20 -13.58
CA ALA A 18 10.29 2.48 -13.44
C ALA A 18 11.15 1.51 -14.27
N LEU A 19 10.74 0.23 -14.36
CA LEU A 19 11.43 -0.76 -15.19
C LEU A 19 11.32 -0.48 -16.69
N CYS A 20 10.30 0.26 -17.13
CA CYS A 20 10.08 0.54 -18.55
C CYS A 20 10.99 1.65 -19.11
N GLY A 21 11.54 2.53 -18.26
CA GLY A 21 12.42 3.60 -18.73
C GLY A 21 13.87 3.18 -18.69
N GLY A 22 14.52 3.10 -19.85
CA GLY A 22 15.92 2.68 -20.00
C GLY A 22 16.97 3.64 -19.43
N SER A 23 16.63 4.48 -18.45
CA SER A 23 17.58 5.39 -17.80
C SER A 23 17.44 5.37 -16.28
N ALA A 24 18.57 5.47 -15.58
CA ALA A 24 18.61 5.54 -14.13
C ALA A 24 17.78 6.71 -13.59
N ARG A 25 17.83 7.87 -14.25
CA ARG A 25 17.07 9.06 -13.87
C ARG A 25 15.56 8.82 -13.89
N TRP A 26 15.05 8.11 -14.90
CA TRP A 26 13.63 7.76 -14.98
C TRP A 26 13.23 6.87 -13.79
N ALA A 27 13.98 5.80 -13.57
CA ALA A 27 13.72 4.86 -12.49
C ALA A 27 13.70 5.57 -11.12
N THR A 28 14.64 6.49 -10.89
CA THR A 28 14.69 7.29 -9.66
C THR A 28 13.47 8.21 -9.52
N ILE A 29 13.10 8.97 -10.56
CA ILE A 29 11.98 9.91 -10.46
C ILE A 29 10.66 9.17 -10.21
N VAL A 30 10.41 8.11 -10.98
CA VAL A 30 9.17 7.33 -10.88
C VAL A 30 9.12 6.58 -9.55
N GLY A 31 10.21 5.90 -9.18
CA GLY A 31 10.29 5.14 -7.93
C GLY A 31 10.17 6.04 -6.71
N ALA A 32 10.96 7.12 -6.63
CA ALA A 32 10.91 8.03 -5.48
C ALA A 32 9.56 8.77 -5.40
N GLY A 33 9.03 9.24 -6.53
CA GLY A 33 7.71 9.87 -6.57
C GLY A 33 6.60 8.91 -6.13
N GLY A 34 6.64 7.67 -6.61
CA GLY A 34 5.71 6.61 -6.23
C GLY A 34 5.77 6.29 -4.73
N VAL A 35 6.98 6.14 -4.18
CA VAL A 35 7.17 5.90 -2.74
C VAL A 35 6.60 7.05 -1.93
N VAL A 36 6.94 8.31 -2.25
CA VAL A 36 6.43 9.47 -1.50
C VAL A 36 4.91 9.53 -1.51
N ILE A 37 4.27 9.38 -2.68
CA ILE A 37 2.81 9.43 -2.78
C ILE A 37 2.17 8.24 -2.04
N GLY A 38 2.70 7.03 -2.23
CA GLY A 38 2.19 5.84 -1.56
C GLY A 38 2.33 5.91 -0.04
N SER A 39 3.46 6.38 0.49
CA SER A 39 3.66 6.53 1.94
C SER A 39 2.74 7.58 2.55
N LEU A 40 2.48 8.72 1.86
CA LEU A 40 1.50 9.71 2.33
C LEU A 40 0.09 9.13 2.44
N LEU A 41 -0.34 8.34 1.45
CA LEU A 41 -1.65 7.68 1.46
C LEU A 41 -1.74 6.57 2.51
N GLY A 42 -0.66 5.80 2.67
CA GLY A 42 -0.52 4.78 3.69
C GLY A 42 -0.62 5.37 5.10
N LEU A 43 0.10 6.47 5.35
CA LEU A 43 0.07 7.21 6.61
C LEU A 43 -1.33 7.79 6.89
N ALA A 44 -1.98 8.37 5.88
CA ALA A 44 -3.35 8.86 6.01
C ALA A 44 -4.35 7.75 6.38
N ALA A 45 -4.10 6.51 5.96
CA ALA A 45 -4.90 5.35 6.35
C ALA A 45 -4.54 4.80 7.75
N ALA A 46 -3.26 4.87 8.13
CA ALA A 46 -2.75 4.30 9.38
C ALA A 46 -3.08 5.14 10.61
N VAL A 47 -2.97 6.48 10.52
CA VAL A 47 -3.17 7.39 11.65
C VAL A 47 -4.55 7.21 12.31
N PRO A 48 -5.68 7.15 11.59
CA PRO A 48 -6.98 6.93 12.23
C PRO A 48 -7.07 5.61 12.98
N VAL A 49 -6.48 4.53 12.47
CA VAL A 49 -6.50 3.20 13.12
C VAL A 49 -5.64 3.20 14.38
N LEU A 50 -4.51 3.90 14.38
CA LEU A 50 -3.67 4.08 15.57
C LEU A 50 -4.32 4.93 16.65
N LEU A 51 -5.16 5.91 16.26
CA LEU A 51 -5.89 6.78 17.19
C LEU A 51 -7.17 6.13 17.75
N GLY A 52 -7.33 4.81 17.62
CA GLY A 52 -8.49 4.08 18.13
C GLY A 52 -9.67 3.97 17.16
N GLY A 53 -9.45 4.32 15.88
CA GLY A 53 -10.41 4.08 14.81
C GLY A 53 -10.65 2.58 14.55
N ALA A 54 -11.74 2.29 13.84
CA ALA A 54 -12.09 0.91 13.51
C ALA A 54 -11.05 0.23 12.61
N ARG A 55 -10.83 -1.07 12.83
CA ARG A 55 -10.04 -1.90 11.92
C ARG A 55 -10.64 -1.85 10.52
N LEU A 56 -9.78 -1.78 9.52
CA LEU A 56 -10.18 -1.79 8.12
C LEU A 56 -9.88 -3.17 7.54
N SER A 57 -10.84 -3.83 6.89
CA SER A 57 -10.59 -5.13 6.25
C SER A 57 -11.27 -5.25 4.88
N LEU A 58 -10.62 -6.00 4.00
CA LEU A 58 -11.11 -6.44 2.71
C LEU A 58 -11.04 -7.96 2.69
N HIS A 59 -12.15 -8.60 2.35
CA HIS A 59 -12.23 -10.04 2.13
C HIS A 59 -12.77 -10.29 0.74
N LEU A 60 -12.04 -11.08 -0.05
CA LEU A 60 -12.45 -11.52 -1.38
C LEU A 60 -12.41 -13.06 -1.43
N PRO A 61 -13.36 -13.67 -2.17
CA PRO A 61 -13.28 -15.10 -2.43
C PRO A 61 -12.00 -15.38 -3.23
N TRP A 62 -11.28 -16.42 -2.83
CA TRP A 62 -10.13 -16.92 -3.58
C TRP A 62 -10.51 -18.28 -4.13
N GLU A 63 -10.41 -18.46 -5.45
CA GLU A 63 -10.69 -19.70 -6.19
C GLU A 63 -9.82 -20.93 -5.79
N VAL A 64 -8.99 -20.81 -4.75
CA VAL A 64 -8.29 -21.95 -4.14
C VAL A 64 -9.25 -22.66 -3.19
N PRO A 65 -9.38 -24.00 -3.22
CA PRO A 65 -10.26 -24.72 -2.30
C PRO A 65 -9.97 -24.36 -0.84
N TYR A 66 -11.01 -23.94 -0.12
CA TYR A 66 -10.93 -23.43 1.26
C TYR A 66 -10.07 -22.17 1.45
N GLY A 67 -9.72 -21.46 0.37
CA GLY A 67 -8.94 -20.23 0.38
C GLY A 67 -9.78 -18.98 0.62
N SER A 68 -9.14 -17.96 1.18
CA SER A 68 -9.71 -16.61 1.26
C SER A 68 -8.61 -15.57 1.09
N PHE A 69 -8.87 -14.52 0.31
CA PHE A 69 -7.98 -13.38 0.23
C PHE A 69 -8.43 -12.34 1.25
N ALA A 70 -7.67 -12.18 2.32
CA ALA A 70 -7.98 -11.26 3.41
C ALA A 70 -6.85 -10.26 3.59
N VAL A 71 -7.17 -8.97 3.51
CA VAL A 71 -6.26 -7.87 3.81
C VAL A 71 -6.89 -7.05 4.92
N ALA A 72 -6.15 -6.86 6.01
CA ALA A 72 -6.61 -6.07 7.15
C ALA A 72 -5.55 -5.07 7.58
N LEU A 73 -6.01 -3.92 8.06
CA LEU A 73 -5.20 -2.90 8.70
C LEU A 73 -5.75 -2.71 10.11
N ASP A 74 -5.12 -3.41 11.04
CA ASP A 74 -5.31 -3.32 12.48
C ASP A 74 -4.23 -2.41 13.12
N PRO A 75 -4.31 -2.08 14.42
CA PRO A 75 -3.35 -1.19 15.06
C PRO A 75 -1.90 -1.66 14.97
N LEU A 76 -1.65 -2.98 14.98
CA LEU A 76 -0.30 -3.53 14.87
C LEU A 76 0.25 -3.35 13.46
N SER A 77 -0.54 -3.68 12.45
CA SER A 77 -0.20 -3.51 11.04
C SER A 77 -0.05 -2.03 10.67
N ALA A 78 -0.89 -1.16 11.24
CA ALA A 78 -0.81 0.29 11.08
C ALA A 78 0.48 0.87 11.69
N TRP A 79 0.93 0.33 12.82
CA TRP A 79 2.22 0.71 13.42
C TRP A 79 3.40 0.41 12.49
N PHE A 80 3.39 -0.77 11.84
CA PHE A 80 4.40 -1.14 10.85
C PHE A 80 4.33 -0.35 9.54
N LEU A 81 3.25 0.38 9.31
CA LEU A 81 3.11 1.25 8.15
C LEU A 81 3.78 2.62 8.35
N LEU A 82 4.03 3.04 9.59
CA LEU A 82 4.67 4.35 9.88
C LEU A 82 6.11 4.51 9.34
N PRO A 83 7.02 3.52 9.42
CA PRO A 83 8.40 3.68 8.94
C PRO A 83 8.58 3.46 7.43
N LEU A 84 7.50 3.16 6.69
CA LEU A 84 7.47 2.92 5.25
C LEU A 84 7.10 4.19 4.46
#